data_AF-A0A9X0FYP3-F1
#
_entry.id   AF-A0A9X0FYP3-F1
#
_cell.length_a   1.000
_cell.length_b   1.000
_cell.length_c   1.000
_cell.angle_alpha   90.00
_cell.angle_beta   90.00
_cell.angle_gamma   90.00
#
_symmetry.space_group_name_H-M   'P 1'
#
loop_
_entity.id
_entity.type
_entity.pdbx_description
1 polymer ?
#
loop_
_entity_poly.entity_id
_entity_poly.type
_entity_poly.pdbx_seq_one_letter_code
_entity_poly.pdbx_strand_id
1 'polypeptide(L)'
;MDLAVTDKVKWDFYKSLFLKAGEKMKIIAVTGYKPFELGIFKQDEPALQYIKAELRKRLTTLIEDGLEWVLISGQLGAEIWTAEVVFELQEEFPDLKLAVITPFYEQEERWNEQNKELYEGVLAQADFVESVTHRPYESPAQFKQKNRFFIEKTDGLLVLYDPEHEGSPKYMIKEAETYTDYPIMYITMDDLRAQVEAEDPFFD
;
A
#
# COMPACT_ATOMS: atom_id res chain seq x y z
N MET A 1 -2.98 -2.35 31.52
CA MET A 1 -2.90 -1.63 30.22
C MET A 1 -4.02 -2.21 29.37
N ASP A 2 -5.02 -1.39 29.08
CA ASP A 2 -6.41 -1.78 28.85
C ASP A 2 -6.67 -2.55 27.54
N LEU A 3 -7.23 -3.75 27.67
CA LEU A 3 -7.86 -4.53 26.58
C LEU A 3 -9.04 -3.80 25.90
N ALA A 4 -9.54 -2.70 26.48
CA ALA A 4 -10.64 -1.91 25.93
C ALA A 4 -10.21 -0.93 24.82
N VAL A 5 -8.91 -0.61 24.71
CA VAL A 5 -8.40 0.33 23.69
C VAL A 5 -8.30 -0.37 22.32
N THR A 6 -7.90 -1.64 22.29
CA THR A 6 -7.76 -2.44 21.06
C THR A 6 -9.09 -2.72 20.36
N ASP A 7 -10.16 -2.94 21.13
CA ASP A 7 -11.51 -3.19 20.57
C ASP A 7 -12.13 -1.93 19.96
N LYS A 8 -11.84 -0.74 20.51
CA LYS A 8 -12.35 0.52 19.98
C LYS A 8 -11.68 0.90 18.66
N VAL A 9 -10.36 0.74 18.55
CA VAL A 9 -9.62 1.00 17.29
C VAL A 9 -10.08 0.03 16.20
N LYS A 10 -10.17 -1.26 16.51
CA LYS A 10 -10.71 -2.27 15.60
C LYS A 10 -12.14 -1.92 15.17
N TRP A 11 -12.99 -1.49 16.11
CA TRP A 11 -14.39 -1.13 15.82
C TRP A 11 -14.57 0.19 15.07
N ASP A 12 -13.76 1.20 15.34
CA ASP A 12 -13.80 2.49 14.63
C ASP A 12 -13.26 2.33 13.20
N PHE A 13 -12.24 1.47 13.00
CA PHE A 13 -11.84 1.00 11.66
C PHE A 13 -13.01 0.26 10.99
N TYR A 14 -13.60 -0.75 11.63
CA TYR A 14 -14.77 -1.44 11.03
C TYR A 14 -15.93 -0.49 10.73
N LYS A 15 -16.17 0.54 11.54
CA LYS A 15 -17.22 1.55 11.28
C LYS A 15 -16.89 2.47 10.11
N SER A 16 -15.63 2.88 9.94
CA SER A 16 -15.24 3.67 8.76
C SER A 16 -15.51 2.87 7.48
N LEU A 17 -15.37 1.53 7.51
CA LEU A 17 -15.77 0.61 6.42
C LEU A 17 -17.27 0.61 6.06
N PHE A 18 -18.14 1.24 6.87
CA PHE A 18 -19.59 1.32 6.64
C PHE A 18 -20.09 2.76 6.40
N LEU A 19 -19.21 3.76 6.43
CA LEU A 19 -19.55 5.17 6.23
C LEU A 19 -19.09 5.67 4.85
N LYS A 20 -19.80 5.29 3.78
CA LYS A 20 -19.73 6.03 2.51
C LYS A 20 -20.66 7.23 2.57
N ALA A 21 -20.23 8.29 3.27
CA ALA A 21 -20.88 9.59 3.20
C ALA A 21 -19.88 10.72 3.51
N GLY A 22 -19.30 11.31 2.46
CA GLY A 22 -18.49 12.53 2.51
C GLY A 22 -17.49 12.63 1.34
N GLU A 23 -17.35 13.80 0.73
CA GLU A 23 -16.59 14.10 -0.51
C GLU A 23 -15.05 13.90 -0.43
N LYS A 24 -14.49 13.42 0.68
CA LYS A 24 -13.02 13.36 0.91
C LYS A 24 -12.50 11.92 0.99
N MET A 25 -11.36 11.68 0.33
CA MET A 25 -10.66 10.38 0.32
C MET A 25 -10.02 10.12 1.69
N LYS A 26 -10.59 9.20 2.48
CA LYS A 26 -10.11 8.89 3.84
C LYS A 26 -9.26 7.62 3.89
N ILE A 27 -9.56 6.65 3.03
CA ILE A 27 -8.86 5.36 2.98
C ILE A 27 -8.36 5.13 1.57
N ILE A 28 -7.05 4.95 1.39
CA ILE A 28 -6.46 4.66 0.08
C ILE A 28 -5.80 3.28 0.07
N ALA A 29 -6.09 2.49 -0.95
CA ALA A 29 -5.33 1.28 -1.24
C ALA A 29 -4.06 1.64 -2.00
N VAL A 30 -2.93 1.06 -1.64
CA VAL A 30 -1.67 1.22 -2.39
C VAL A 30 -1.17 -0.14 -2.85
N THR A 31 -0.76 -0.23 -4.11
CA THR A 31 -0.16 -1.43 -4.71
C THR A 31 0.87 -1.01 -5.76
N GLY A 32 1.68 -1.93 -6.26
CA GLY A 32 2.59 -1.62 -7.36
C GLY A 32 3.54 -2.76 -7.66
N TYR A 33 4.55 -2.49 -8.47
CA TYR A 33 5.51 -3.49 -8.88
C TYR A 33 6.20 -4.20 -7.71
N LYS A 34 6.50 -5.48 -7.92
CA LYS A 34 7.43 -6.26 -7.10
C LYS A 34 8.87 -5.86 -7.44
N PRO A 35 9.84 -6.11 -6.55
CA PRO A 35 11.22 -5.63 -6.74
C PRO A 35 11.84 -6.12 -8.05
N PHE A 36 11.63 -7.40 -8.42
CA PHE A 36 12.15 -7.98 -9.65
C PHE A 36 11.53 -7.40 -10.94
N GLU A 37 10.33 -6.81 -10.87
CA GLU A 37 9.67 -6.17 -12.02
C GLU A 37 10.31 -4.81 -12.34
N LEU A 38 10.97 -4.20 -11.35
CA LEU A 38 11.74 -2.95 -11.49
C LEU A 38 13.26 -3.19 -11.54
N GLY A 39 13.72 -4.43 -11.47
CA GLY A 39 15.15 -4.74 -11.38
C GLY A 39 15.81 -4.28 -10.06
N ILE A 40 15.02 -4.04 -9.01
CA ILE A 40 15.51 -3.62 -7.69
C ILE A 40 15.69 -4.88 -6.83
N PHE A 41 16.92 -5.17 -6.42
CA PHE A 41 17.24 -6.38 -5.65
C PHE A 41 17.79 -6.10 -4.26
N LYS A 42 18.12 -4.85 -3.96
CA LYS A 42 18.69 -4.43 -2.68
C LYS A 42 18.00 -3.17 -2.17
N GLN A 43 18.10 -2.96 -0.85
CA GLN A 43 17.50 -1.81 -0.16
C GLN A 43 18.35 -0.52 -0.31
N ASP A 44 19.61 -0.65 -0.74
CA ASP A 44 20.53 0.47 -0.97
C ASP A 44 20.59 0.92 -2.43
N GLU A 45 19.71 0.42 -3.29
CA GLU A 45 19.62 0.84 -4.69
C GLU A 45 19.19 2.33 -4.78
N PRO A 46 19.94 3.19 -5.49
CA PRO A 46 19.60 4.61 -5.61
C PRO A 46 18.19 4.86 -6.15
N ALA A 47 17.68 3.99 -7.03
CA ALA A 47 16.32 4.11 -7.56
C ALA A 47 15.24 4.08 -6.46
N LEU A 48 15.49 3.37 -5.35
CA LEU A 48 14.53 3.24 -4.26
C LEU A 48 14.29 4.57 -3.54
N GLN A 49 15.31 5.43 -3.47
CA GLN A 49 15.18 6.75 -2.83
C GLN A 49 14.14 7.61 -3.57
N TYR A 50 14.17 7.60 -4.90
CA TYR A 50 13.27 8.39 -5.74
C TYR A 50 11.85 7.82 -5.74
N ILE A 51 11.72 6.48 -5.70
CA ILE A 51 10.41 5.83 -5.54
C ILE A 51 9.77 6.23 -4.21
N LYS A 52 10.53 6.18 -3.11
CA LYS A 52 10.04 6.58 -1.79
C LYS A 52 9.71 8.07 -1.73
N ALA A 53 10.52 8.92 -2.36
CA ALA A 53 10.26 10.35 -2.41
C ALA A 53 8.96 10.69 -3.17
N GLU A 54 8.71 10.04 -4.32
CA GLU A 54 7.48 10.24 -5.07
C GLU A 54 6.26 9.66 -4.33
N LEU A 55 6.39 8.48 -3.70
CA LEU A 55 5.35 7.93 -2.81
C LEU A 55 5.02 8.91 -1.68
N ARG A 56 6.04 9.45 -1.02
CA ARG A 56 5.91 10.41 0.09
C ARG A 56 5.15 11.65 -0.37
N LYS A 57 5.55 12.25 -1.50
CA LYS A 57 4.89 13.42 -2.09
C LYS A 57 3.41 13.17 -2.38
N ARG A 58 3.06 12.02 -2.97
CA ARG A 58 1.66 11.67 -3.27
C ARG A 58 0.86 11.47 -1.99
N LEU A 59 1.41 10.75 -1.01
CA LEU A 59 0.75 10.52 0.27
C LEU A 59 0.57 11.81 1.06
N THR A 60 1.57 12.69 1.14
CA THR A 60 1.45 14.01 1.79
C THR A 60 0.31 14.82 1.19
N THR A 61 0.21 14.89 -0.13
CA THR A 61 -0.89 15.60 -0.81
C THR A 61 -2.25 15.03 -0.39
N LEU A 62 -2.38 13.70 -0.36
CA LEU A 62 -3.63 13.05 0.05
C LEU A 62 -3.95 13.27 1.53
N ILE A 63 -2.95 13.30 2.41
CA ILE A 63 -3.10 13.59 3.84
C ILE A 63 -3.62 15.00 4.05
N GLU A 64 -3.06 15.99 3.33
CA GLU A 64 -3.53 17.37 3.36
C GLU A 64 -5.00 17.50 2.90
N ASP A 65 -5.43 16.62 1.99
CA ASP A 65 -6.82 16.54 1.53
C ASP A 65 -7.75 15.76 2.46
N GLY A 66 -7.21 15.05 3.46
CA GLY A 66 -7.96 14.36 4.52
C GLY A 66 -7.80 12.84 4.58
N LEU A 67 -6.74 12.29 3.98
CA LEU A 67 -6.40 10.87 4.12
C LEU A 67 -6.08 10.51 5.57
N GLU A 68 -6.69 9.43 6.06
CA GLU A 68 -6.48 8.91 7.41
C GLU A 68 -5.83 7.51 7.40
N TRP A 69 -6.07 6.71 6.37
CA TRP A 69 -5.62 5.32 6.30
C TRP A 69 -4.99 4.95 4.96
N VAL A 70 -3.82 4.33 5.03
CA VAL A 70 -3.19 3.62 3.91
C VAL A 70 -3.40 2.12 4.09
N LEU A 71 -3.94 1.46 3.07
CA LEU A 71 -4.19 0.02 3.04
C LEU A 71 -3.23 -0.67 2.07
N ILE A 72 -2.49 -1.66 2.58
CA ILE A 72 -1.64 -2.55 1.79
C ILE A 72 -1.94 -4.01 2.12
N SER A 73 -1.53 -4.93 1.25
CA SER A 73 -1.64 -6.37 1.47
C SER A 73 -0.37 -7.01 2.02
N GLY A 74 0.72 -6.24 2.08
CA GLY A 74 2.04 -6.68 2.54
C GLY A 74 2.88 -7.33 1.44
N GLN A 75 2.57 -7.08 0.17
CA GLN A 75 3.35 -7.59 -0.96
C GLN A 75 4.74 -6.94 -1.02
N LEU A 76 5.80 -7.74 -1.20
CA LEU A 76 7.15 -7.21 -1.44
C LEU A 76 7.18 -6.21 -2.61
N GLY A 77 7.98 -5.16 -2.49
CA GLY A 77 8.10 -4.09 -3.48
C GLY A 77 7.31 -2.86 -3.04
N ALA A 78 6.53 -2.30 -3.96
CA ALA A 78 5.84 -1.02 -3.78
C ALA A 78 5.04 -0.91 -2.48
N GLU A 79 4.35 -1.98 -2.05
CA GLU A 79 3.55 -1.94 -0.81
C GLU A 79 4.43 -1.84 0.45
N ILE A 80 5.54 -2.58 0.51
CA ILE A 80 6.48 -2.49 1.63
C ILE A 80 7.18 -1.13 1.66
N TRP A 81 7.60 -0.62 0.50
CA TRP A 81 8.21 0.72 0.42
C TRP A 81 7.21 1.81 0.84
N THR A 82 5.94 1.62 0.52
CA THR A 82 4.85 2.49 0.99
C THR A 82 4.73 2.44 2.51
N ALA A 83 4.78 1.25 3.12
CA ALA A 83 4.72 1.13 4.58
C ALA A 83 5.84 1.91 5.28
N GLU A 84 7.07 1.78 4.79
CA GLU A 84 8.22 2.53 5.31
C GLU A 84 8.01 4.04 5.22
N VAL A 85 7.52 4.53 4.08
CA VAL A 85 7.18 5.95 3.90
C VAL A 85 6.04 6.39 4.83
N VAL A 86 5.03 5.54 5.05
CA VAL A 86 3.94 5.84 5.99
C VAL A 86 4.47 5.97 7.42
N PHE A 87 5.37 5.10 7.86
CA PHE A 87 5.97 5.19 9.20
C PHE A 87 6.75 6.49 9.39
N GLU A 88 7.49 6.94 8.37
CA GLU A 88 8.15 8.26 8.41
C GLU A 88 7.13 9.40 8.46
N LEU A 89 6.06 9.33 7.65
CA LEU A 89 5.02 10.36 7.62
C LEU A 89 4.22 10.42 8.92
N GLN A 90 4.09 9.33 9.67
CA GLN A 90 3.42 9.32 10.98
C GLN A 90 4.11 10.19 12.02
N GLU A 91 5.41 10.49 11.87
CA GLU A 91 6.11 11.44 12.73
C GLU A 91 5.60 12.88 12.54
N GLU A 92 5.19 13.22 11.32
CA GLU A 92 4.67 14.55 10.93
C GLU A 92 3.14 14.63 10.98
N PHE A 93 2.47 13.50 10.71
CA PHE A 93 1.03 13.37 10.64
C PHE A 93 0.55 12.22 11.56
N PRO A 94 0.49 12.43 12.89
CA PRO A 94 0.19 11.36 13.86
C PRO A 94 -1.18 10.69 13.72
N ASP A 95 -2.10 11.30 12.96
CA ASP A 95 -3.42 10.75 12.70
C ASP A 95 -3.44 9.75 11.52
N LEU A 96 -2.39 9.75 10.67
CA LEU A 96 -2.21 8.79 9.58
C LEU A 96 -2.00 7.39 10.15
N LYS A 97 -2.62 6.39 9.53
CA LYS A 97 -2.53 4.99 9.97
C LYS A 97 -2.25 4.05 8.80
N LEU A 98 -1.50 2.98 9.09
CA LEU A 98 -1.25 1.89 8.17
C LEU A 98 -2.09 0.66 8.56
N ALA A 99 -2.82 0.11 7.59
CA ALA A 99 -3.42 -1.22 7.73
C ALA A 99 -2.79 -2.21 6.75
N VAL A 100 -2.40 -3.38 7.25
CA VAL A 100 -1.93 -4.51 6.45
C VAL A 100 -2.98 -5.61 6.43
N ILE A 101 -3.66 -5.77 5.29
CA ILE A 101 -4.73 -6.74 5.10
C ILE A 101 -4.26 -7.85 4.15
N THR A 102 -3.78 -8.95 4.70
CA THR A 102 -3.20 -10.04 3.91
C THR A 102 -4.31 -10.86 3.24
N PRO A 103 -4.06 -11.50 2.08
CA PRO A 103 -5.05 -12.37 1.46
C PRO A 103 -5.34 -13.64 2.27
N PHE A 104 -4.34 -14.14 3.00
CA PHE A 104 -4.34 -15.38 3.77
C PHE A 104 -3.20 -15.37 4.81
N TYR A 105 -3.18 -16.36 5.70
CA TYR A 105 -2.11 -16.51 6.70
C TYR A 105 -0.79 -16.97 6.08
N GLU A 106 0.33 -16.55 6.69
CA GLU A 106 1.68 -17.02 6.37
C GLU A 106 2.06 -16.79 4.89
N GLN A 107 1.71 -15.62 4.32
CA GLN A 107 1.98 -15.34 2.91
C GLN A 107 3.47 -15.30 2.56
N GLU A 108 4.29 -15.02 3.56
CA GLU A 108 5.73 -14.91 3.54
C GLU A 108 6.45 -16.26 3.74
N GLU A 109 5.74 -17.36 4.01
CA GLU A 109 6.31 -18.66 4.42
C GLU A 109 7.50 -19.10 3.52
N ARG A 110 7.39 -18.84 2.21
CA ARG A 110 8.36 -19.24 1.18
C ARG A 110 9.38 -18.16 0.79
N TRP A 111 9.37 -17.00 1.43
CA TRP A 111 10.33 -15.94 1.17
C TRP A 111 11.68 -16.25 1.83
N ASN A 112 12.75 -15.60 1.35
CA ASN A 112 14.05 -15.67 2.02
C ASN A 112 14.00 -14.89 3.35
N GLU A 113 14.98 -15.13 4.22
CA GLU A 113 15.00 -14.56 5.57
C GLU A 113 14.94 -13.03 5.56
N GLN A 114 15.73 -12.39 4.70
CA GLN A 114 15.76 -10.93 4.58
C GLN A 114 14.38 -10.34 4.24
N ASN A 115 13.65 -10.97 3.33
CA ASN A 115 12.31 -10.54 2.95
C ASN A 115 11.27 -10.82 4.04
N LYS A 116 11.44 -11.89 4.83
CA LYS A 116 10.60 -12.17 5.98
C LYS A 116 10.80 -11.13 7.07
N GLU A 117 12.05 -10.85 7.44
CA GLU A 117 12.39 -9.83 8.44
C GLU A 117 11.81 -8.47 8.08
N LEU A 118 11.94 -8.06 6.81
CA LEU A 118 11.38 -6.80 6.31
C LEU A 118 9.85 -6.76 6.46
N TYR A 119 9.17 -7.82 6.04
CA TYR A 119 7.71 -7.92 6.11
C TYR A 119 7.19 -7.99 7.55
N GLU A 120 7.83 -8.79 8.41
CA GLU A 120 7.49 -8.90 9.82
C GLU A 120 7.70 -7.56 10.55
N GLY A 121 8.76 -6.82 10.20
CA GLY A 121 9.00 -5.46 10.69
C GLY A 121 7.88 -4.48 10.31
N VAL A 122 7.31 -4.61 9.11
CA VAL A 122 6.13 -3.84 8.69
C VAL A 122 4.89 -4.25 9.48
N LEU A 123 4.63 -5.56 9.64
CA LEU A 123 3.48 -6.04 10.41
C LEU A 123 3.54 -5.60 11.88
N ALA A 124 4.72 -5.58 12.48
CA ALA A 124 4.92 -5.20 13.88
C ALA A 124 4.65 -3.72 14.16
N GLN A 125 4.78 -2.86 13.14
CA GLN A 125 4.59 -1.42 13.25
C GLN A 125 3.22 -0.93 12.73
N ALA A 126 2.53 -1.73 11.92
CA ALA A 126 1.23 -1.36 11.38
C ALA A 126 0.17 -1.16 12.49
N ASP A 127 -0.66 -0.13 12.34
CA ASP A 127 -1.76 0.18 13.26
C ASP A 127 -2.85 -0.90 13.27
N PHE A 128 -3.00 -1.62 12.15
CA PHE A 128 -3.95 -2.71 12.02
C PHE A 128 -3.43 -3.82 11.11
N VAL A 129 -3.54 -5.07 11.56
CA VAL A 129 -3.19 -6.26 10.78
C VAL A 129 -4.33 -7.27 10.85
N GLU A 130 -4.78 -7.76 9.70
CA GLU A 130 -5.81 -8.80 9.60
C GLU A 130 -5.67 -9.58 8.28
N SER A 131 -6.31 -10.74 8.17
CA SER A 131 -6.35 -11.51 6.91
C SER A 131 -7.76 -11.58 6.35
N VAL A 132 -7.91 -11.43 5.03
CA VAL A 132 -9.20 -11.61 4.33
C VAL A 132 -9.72 -13.03 4.52
N THR A 133 -8.83 -14.01 4.49
CA THR A 133 -9.17 -15.41 4.77
C THR A 133 -8.33 -15.93 5.92
N HIS A 134 -8.99 -16.49 6.94
CA HIS A 134 -8.36 -17.02 8.15
C HIS A 134 -7.83 -18.45 7.96
N ARG A 135 -7.00 -18.64 6.94
CA ARG A 135 -6.37 -19.92 6.58
C ARG A 135 -5.16 -19.66 5.67
N PRO A 136 -4.22 -20.62 5.54
CA PRO A 136 -3.09 -20.50 4.61
C PRO A 136 -3.51 -20.44 3.14
N TYR A 137 -2.53 -20.32 2.24
CA TYR A 137 -2.77 -20.35 0.80
C TYR A 137 -3.40 -21.67 0.34
N GLU A 138 -4.54 -21.57 -0.34
CA GLU A 138 -5.26 -22.69 -0.95
C GLU A 138 -5.41 -22.52 -2.46
N SER A 139 -5.71 -21.30 -2.93
CA SER A 139 -5.97 -21.08 -4.35
C SER A 139 -5.88 -19.60 -4.77
N PRO A 140 -5.74 -19.32 -6.09
CA PRO A 140 -5.78 -17.96 -6.62
C PRO A 140 -7.05 -17.16 -6.29
N ALA A 141 -8.13 -17.82 -5.85
CA ALA A 141 -9.35 -17.15 -5.43
C ALA A 141 -9.13 -16.25 -4.20
N GLN A 142 -8.15 -16.52 -3.34
CA GLN A 142 -7.85 -15.67 -2.19
C GLN A 142 -7.29 -14.31 -2.61
N PHE A 143 -6.42 -14.27 -3.63
CA PHE A 143 -5.94 -13.00 -4.19
C PHE A 143 -7.08 -12.18 -4.83
N LYS A 144 -8.02 -12.83 -5.52
CA LYS A 144 -9.20 -12.16 -6.08
C LYS A 144 -10.11 -11.59 -4.99
N GLN A 145 -10.38 -12.37 -3.93
CA GLN A 145 -11.14 -11.91 -2.77
C GLN A 145 -10.47 -10.71 -2.11
N LYS A 146 -9.15 -10.72 -1.96
CA LYS A 146 -8.39 -9.59 -1.46
C LYS A 146 -8.46 -8.36 -2.37
N ASN A 147 -8.32 -8.51 -3.69
CA ASN A 147 -8.48 -7.38 -4.61
C ASN A 147 -9.86 -6.74 -4.44
N ARG A 148 -10.92 -7.55 -4.49
CA ARG A 148 -12.29 -7.09 -4.29
C ARG A 148 -12.46 -6.39 -2.95
N PHE A 149 -11.98 -7.00 -1.86
CA PHE A 149 -12.07 -6.42 -0.53
C PHE A 149 -11.44 -5.02 -0.50
N PHE A 150 -10.26 -4.84 -1.06
CA PHE A 150 -9.62 -3.52 -1.08
C PHE A 150 -10.49 -2.51 -1.82
N ILE A 151 -10.92 -2.79 -3.05
CA ILE A 151 -11.71 -1.85 -3.85
C ILE A 151 -13.07 -1.52 -3.20
N GLU A 152 -13.71 -2.51 -2.55
CA GLU A 152 -14.96 -2.27 -1.82
C GLU A 152 -14.78 -1.41 -0.56
N LYS A 153 -13.57 -1.39 0.02
CA LYS A 153 -13.28 -0.84 1.36
C LYS A 153 -12.41 0.40 1.38
N THR A 154 -11.87 0.80 0.23
CA THR A 154 -11.11 2.04 0.08
C THR A 154 -11.85 3.04 -0.81
N ASP A 155 -11.43 4.28 -0.74
CA ASP A 155 -11.99 5.41 -1.49
C ASP A 155 -11.24 5.65 -2.81
N GLY A 156 -10.08 5.03 -2.98
CA GLY A 156 -9.26 5.12 -4.19
C GLY A 156 -8.08 4.16 -4.15
N LEU A 157 -7.39 4.06 -5.28
CA LEU A 157 -6.19 3.25 -5.45
C LEU A 157 -5.04 4.11 -5.97
N LEU A 158 -3.91 4.11 -5.27
CA LEU A 158 -2.64 4.63 -5.77
C LEU A 158 -1.78 3.45 -6.24
N VAL A 159 -1.28 3.51 -7.47
CA VAL A 159 -0.49 2.42 -8.07
C VAL A 159 0.84 2.90 -8.60
N LEU A 160 1.94 2.32 -8.10
CA LEU A 160 3.24 2.38 -8.79
C LEU A 160 3.20 1.40 -9.97
N TYR A 161 2.83 1.91 -11.14
CA TYR A 161 2.59 1.11 -12.33
C TYR A 161 2.65 1.95 -13.61
N ASP A 162 3.26 1.38 -14.63
CA ASP A 162 3.35 1.93 -15.96
C ASP A 162 2.50 1.07 -16.93
N PRO A 163 1.49 1.65 -17.60
CA PRO A 163 0.66 0.93 -18.56
C PRO A 163 1.41 0.35 -19.76
N GLU A 164 2.56 0.91 -20.13
CA GLU A 164 3.40 0.41 -21.22
C GLU A 164 4.23 -0.80 -20.79
N HIS A 165 4.48 -0.95 -19.49
CA HIS A 165 5.26 -2.05 -18.90
C HIS A 165 4.40 -2.89 -17.96
N GLU A 166 3.60 -3.79 -18.55
CA GLU A 166 2.69 -4.63 -17.77
C GLU A 166 3.42 -5.44 -16.68
N GLY A 167 2.75 -5.57 -15.53
CA GLY A 167 3.25 -6.30 -14.36
C GLY A 167 2.10 -6.81 -13.49
N SER A 168 2.46 -7.34 -12.33
CA SER A 168 1.53 -7.93 -11.37
C SER A 168 0.42 -6.99 -10.85
N PRO A 169 0.58 -5.65 -10.78
CA PRO A 169 -0.51 -4.74 -10.36
C PRO A 169 -1.74 -4.76 -11.26
N LYS A 170 -1.59 -5.17 -12.54
CA LYS A 170 -2.68 -5.16 -13.53
C LYS A 170 -3.94 -5.92 -13.09
N TYR A 171 -3.81 -6.92 -12.22
CA TYR A 171 -4.96 -7.68 -11.72
C TYR A 171 -5.81 -6.88 -10.73
N MET A 172 -5.18 -6.00 -9.94
CA MET A 172 -5.90 -5.14 -8.99
C MET A 172 -6.48 -3.92 -9.70
N ILE A 173 -5.74 -3.36 -10.67
CA ILE A 173 -6.24 -2.30 -11.56
C ILE A 173 -7.49 -2.77 -12.29
N LYS A 174 -7.47 -3.96 -12.92
CA LYS A 174 -8.63 -4.53 -13.61
C LYS A 174 -9.84 -4.75 -12.70
N GLU A 175 -9.63 -5.10 -11.42
CA GLU A 175 -10.74 -5.19 -10.47
C GLU A 175 -11.29 -3.78 -10.18
N ALA A 176 -10.42 -2.79 -9.94
CA ALA A 176 -10.79 -1.41 -9.68
C ALA A 176 -11.60 -0.78 -10.82
N GLU A 177 -11.20 -1.03 -12.08
CA GLU A 177 -11.89 -0.57 -13.28
C GLU A 177 -13.34 -1.09 -13.42
N THR A 178 -13.71 -2.15 -12.70
CA THR A 178 -15.11 -2.63 -12.67
C THR A 178 -16.03 -1.81 -11.78
N TYR A 179 -15.49 -0.91 -10.95
CA TYR A 179 -16.24 -0.07 -10.02
C TYR A 179 -16.42 1.33 -10.59
N THR A 180 -17.66 1.81 -10.58
CA THR A 180 -17.98 3.18 -11.00
C THR A 180 -17.48 4.18 -9.96
N ASP A 181 -16.92 5.30 -10.42
CA ASP A 181 -16.44 6.41 -9.58
C ASP A 181 -15.35 6.04 -8.56
N TYR A 182 -14.57 4.99 -8.83
CA TYR A 182 -13.42 4.61 -8.02
C TYR A 182 -12.13 5.19 -8.62
N PRO A 183 -11.52 6.24 -8.03
CA PRO A 183 -10.34 6.89 -8.59
C PRO A 183 -9.12 5.97 -8.53
N ILE A 184 -8.41 5.87 -9.66
CA ILE A 184 -7.12 5.18 -9.78
C ILE A 184 -6.07 6.24 -10.13
N MET A 185 -5.10 6.41 -9.23
CA MET A 185 -3.97 7.33 -9.39
C MET A 185 -2.73 6.51 -9.69
N TYR A 186 -1.92 6.97 -10.63
CA TYR A 186 -0.70 6.30 -11.06
C TYR A 186 0.53 7.09 -10.62
N ILE A 187 1.56 6.35 -10.21
CA ILE A 187 2.95 6.78 -10.23
C ILE A 187 3.59 5.99 -11.37
N THR A 188 3.89 6.68 -12.46
CA THR A 188 4.44 6.12 -13.70
C THR A 188 5.96 6.25 -13.74
N MET A 189 6.61 5.66 -14.74
CA MET A 189 8.06 5.85 -14.92
C MET A 189 8.41 7.30 -15.22
N ASP A 190 7.53 8.06 -15.88
CA ASP A 190 7.76 9.48 -16.15
C ASP A 190 7.65 10.33 -14.88
N ASP A 191 6.76 9.98 -13.94
CA ASP A 191 6.72 10.61 -12.61
C ASP A 191 8.03 10.36 -11.85
N LEU A 192 8.56 9.12 -11.90
CA LEU A 192 9.84 8.78 -11.27
C LEU A 192 11.02 9.52 -11.92
N ARG A 193 11.04 9.64 -13.26
CA ARG A 193 12.07 10.43 -13.96
C ARG A 193 12.02 11.90 -13.57
N ALA A 194 10.84 12.50 -13.52
CA ALA A 194 10.68 13.87 -13.07
C ALA A 194 11.14 14.06 -11.61
N GLN A 195 10.94 13.04 -10.75
CA GLN A 195 11.45 13.06 -9.38
C GLN A 195 12.98 13.03 -9.33
N VAL A 196 13.62 12.19 -10.17
CA VAL A 196 15.09 12.15 -10.31
C VAL A 196 15.62 13.52 -10.75
N GLU A 197 15.06 14.09 -11.82
CA GLU A 197 15.49 15.39 -12.35
C GLU A 197 15.34 16.54 -11.34
N ALA A 198 14.33 16.47 -10.46
CA ALA A 198 14.09 17.47 -9.44
C ALA A 198 15.09 17.39 -8.27
N GLU A 199 15.50 16.19 -7.86
CA GLU A 199 16.40 15.97 -6.73
C GLU A 199 17.89 15.93 -7.13
N ASP A 200 18.17 15.40 -8.31
CA ASP A 200 19.52 15.32 -8.88
C ASP A 200 19.49 15.74 -10.37
N PRO A 201 19.53 17.05 -10.65
CA PRO A 201 19.52 17.59 -12.01
C PRO A 201 20.71 17.16 -12.88
N PHE A 202 21.70 16.45 -12.31
CA PHE A 202 22.92 16.00 -12.98
C PHE A 202 23.02 14.47 -13.05
N PHE A 203 21.94 13.74 -12.72
CA PHE A 203 21.87 12.29 -12.81
C PHE A 203 21.80 11.85 -14.29
N ASP A 204 22.93 11.31 -14.80
CA ASP A 204 23.11 10.78 -16.18
C ASP A 204 22.94 9.25 -16.21
#